data_AF-A0A0K9GTU9-F1
#
_entry.id   AF-A0A0K9GTU9-F1
#
_cell.length_a   1.000
_cell.length_b   1.000
_cell.length_c   1.000
_cell.angle_alpha   90.00
_cell.angle_beta   90.00
_cell.angle_gamma   90.00
#
_symmetry.space_group_name_H-M   'P 1'
#
loop_
_entity.id
_entity.type
_entity.pdbx_description
1 polymer ?
#
loop_
_entity_poly.entity_id
_entity_poly.type
_entity_poly.pdbx_seq_one_letter_code
_entity_poly.pdbx_strand_id
1 'polypeptide(L)'
;MRKRRGKINEIVFNNTAYYNGKYRHFPTITDLKGILEEIISCDSATDYIRITPFYVNEELNHQIEFEEYMFYLECRDWFDEKFRRSIL
;
A
#
# COMPACT_ATOMS: atom_id res chain seq x y z
N MET A 1 -1.45 13.59 14.96
CA MET A 1 -0.67 12.48 15.55
C MET A 1 0.25 13.07 16.61
N ARG A 2 0.41 12.44 17.78
CA ARG A 2 1.38 12.89 18.79
C ARG A 2 2.67 12.10 18.62
N LYS A 3 3.82 12.78 18.61
CA LYS A 3 5.13 12.10 18.65
C LYS A 3 5.23 11.30 19.96
N ARG A 4 5.46 10.00 19.85
CA ARG A 4 5.70 9.11 21.00
C ARG A 4 7.21 9.00 21.23
N ARG A 5 7.61 8.67 22.47
CA ARG A 5 9.02 8.46 22.83
C ARG A 5 9.55 7.16 22.22
N GLY A 6 10.85 7.11 21.95
CA GLY A 6 11.58 5.92 21.47
C GLY A 6 11.90 6.00 19.98
N LYS A 7 13.11 5.56 19.59
CA LYS A 7 13.69 5.76 18.24
C LYS A 7 12.74 5.35 17.11
N ILE A 8 12.15 4.16 17.19
CA ILE A 8 11.19 3.64 16.18
C ILE A 8 9.97 4.56 16.05
N ASN A 9 9.43 5.07 17.17
CA ASN A 9 8.30 6.02 17.13
C ASN A 9 8.69 7.35 16.47
N GLU A 10 9.95 7.78 16.64
CA GLU A 10 10.45 8.99 15.99
C GLU A 10 10.61 8.79 14.49
N ILE A 11 11.16 7.66 14.07
CA ILE A 11 11.27 7.27 12.65
C ILE A 11 9.89 7.26 12.00
N VAL A 12 8.92 6.57 12.61
CA VAL A 12 7.53 6.54 12.10
C VAL A 12 6.94 7.94 12.05
N PHE A 13 7.09 8.75 13.09
CA PHE A 13 6.55 10.11 13.13
C PHE A 13 7.15 11.00 12.04
N ASN A 14 8.48 11.00 11.89
CA ASN A 14 9.17 11.85 10.93
C ASN A 14 8.83 11.49 9.47
N ASN A 15 8.55 10.22 9.20
CA ASN A 15 8.22 9.75 7.85
C ASN A 15 6.71 9.82 7.51
N THR A 16 5.82 9.97 8.49
CA THR A 16 4.36 9.90 8.26
C THR A 16 3.56 11.10 8.77
N ALA A 17 4.19 12.04 9.46
CA ALA A 17 3.55 13.23 9.99
C ALA A 17 4.27 14.52 9.57
N TYR A 18 3.50 15.54 9.21
CA TYR A 18 4.02 16.88 8.93
C TYR A 18 3.22 17.94 9.68
N TYR A 19 3.78 19.16 9.72
CA TYR A 19 3.22 20.29 10.49
C TYR A 19 2.98 19.88 11.97
N ASN A 20 4.03 19.36 12.61
CA ASN A 20 3.99 18.85 13.99
C ASN A 20 2.88 17.81 14.24
N GLY A 21 2.60 16.97 13.24
CA GLY A 21 1.57 15.93 13.31
C GLY A 21 0.14 16.43 13.17
N LYS A 22 -0.08 17.69 12.74
CA LYS A 22 -1.41 18.17 12.35
C LYS A 22 -1.96 17.38 11.17
N TYR A 23 -1.09 16.99 10.25
CA TYR A 23 -1.45 16.26 9.04
C TYR A 23 -0.65 14.96 8.91
N ARG A 24 -1.14 14.05 8.06
CA ARG A 24 -0.53 12.75 7.79
C ARG A 24 -0.10 12.66 6.33
N HIS A 25 1.06 12.08 6.12
CA HIS A 25 1.51 11.60 4.83
C HIS A 25 1.36 10.08 4.81
N PHE A 26 0.85 9.55 3.70
CA PHE A 26 0.65 8.13 3.52
C PHE A 26 1.73 7.59 2.59
N PRO A 27 2.66 6.76 3.09
CA PRO A 27 3.81 6.32 2.32
C PRO A 27 3.38 5.40 1.18
N THR A 28 4.07 5.51 0.05
CA THR A 28 4.01 4.50 -1.01
C THR A 28 4.69 3.20 -0.55
N ILE A 29 4.60 2.13 -1.36
CA ILE A 29 5.33 0.89 -1.09
C ILE A 29 6.86 1.12 -1.04
N THR A 30 7.38 2.00 -1.91
CA THR A 30 8.80 2.34 -1.94
C THR A 30 9.21 3.10 -0.68
N ASP A 31 8.39 4.07 -0.24
CA ASP A 31 8.65 4.81 0.99
C ASP A 31 8.60 3.88 2.21
N LEU A 32 7.62 2.97 2.24
CA LEU A 32 7.50 1.98 3.32
C LEU A 32 8.74 1.09 3.41
N LYS A 33 9.31 0.67 2.28
CA LYS A 33 10.57 -0.08 2.27
C LYS A 33 11.70 0.73 2.92
N GLY A 34 11.87 2.00 2.54
CA GLY A 34 12.88 2.87 3.14
C GLY A 34 12.70 3.08 4.64
N ILE A 35 11.46 3.27 5.09
CA ILE A 35 11.12 3.41 6.52
C ILE A 35 11.50 2.14 7.29
N LEU A 36 11.22 0.96 6.74
CA LEU A 36 11.56 -0.31 7.38
C LEU A 36 13.08 -0.54 7.44
N GLU A 37 13.83 -0.15 6.42
CA GLU A 37 15.30 -0.17 6.44
C GLU A 37 15.86 0.77 7.52
N GLU A 38 15.29 1.97 7.67
CA GLU A 38 15.64 2.91 8.74
C GLU A 38 15.36 2.31 10.14
N ILE A 39 14.21 1.65 10.32
CA ILE A 39 13.86 0.96 11.58
C ILE A 39 14.84 -0.17 11.89
N ILE A 40 15.17 -1.02 10.90
CA ILE A 40 16.11 -2.14 11.07
C ILE A 40 17.49 -1.63 11.49
N SER A 41 17.92 -0.48 10.97
CA SER A 41 19.23 0.11 11.28
C SER A 41 19.29 0.87 12.62
N CYS A 42 18.18 1.10 13.31
CA CYS A 42 18.14 2.03 14.45
C CYS A 42 18.60 1.48 15.82
N ASP A 43 19.03 0.23 15.89
CA ASP A 43 19.45 -0.48 17.12
C ASP A 43 18.46 -0.26 18.27
N SER A 44 17.20 -0.56 18.00
CA SER A 44 16.08 -0.46 18.94
C SER A 44 15.03 -1.52 18.58
N ALA A 45 14.30 -2.00 19.58
CA ALA A 45 13.25 -2.99 19.41
C ALA A 45 11.88 -2.41 19.79
N THR A 46 10.82 -3.00 19.24
CA THR A 46 9.42 -2.71 19.56
C THR A 46 8.63 -4.01 19.57
N ASP A 47 7.60 -4.10 20.43
CA ASP A 47 6.79 -5.31 20.56
C ASP A 47 6.04 -5.65 19.27
N TYR A 48 5.56 -4.63 18.55
CA TYR A 48 4.95 -4.78 17.24
C TYR A 48 5.01 -3.47 16.43
N ILE A 49 4.84 -3.61 15.12
CA ILE A 49 4.55 -2.53 14.18
C ILE A 49 3.32 -2.97 13.39
N ARG A 50 2.29 -2.13 13.33
CA ARG A 50 1.09 -2.37 12.53
C ARG A 50 1.11 -1.46 11.30
N ILE A 51 1.04 -2.06 10.13
CA ILE A 51 0.90 -1.37 8.85
C ILE A 51 -0.44 -1.78 8.27
N THR A 52 -1.32 -0.81 8.02
CA THR A 52 -2.62 -1.06 7.38
C THR A 52 -2.53 -0.56 5.94
N PRO A 53 -2.51 -1.46 4.94
CA PRO A 53 -2.64 -1.05 3.54
C PRO A 53 -4.06 -0.53 3.29
N PHE A 54 -4.18 0.57 2.55
CA PHE A 54 -5.47 1.06 2.08
C PHE A 54 -5.33 1.66 0.68
N TYR A 55 -6.40 1.61 -0.10
CA TYR A 55 -6.51 2.25 -1.41
C TYR A 55 -7.49 3.42 -1.32
N VAL A 56 -7.13 4.53 -1.96
CA VAL A 56 -8.05 5.64 -2.19
C VAL A 56 -8.51 5.54 -3.63
N ASN A 57 -9.77 5.14 -3.83
CA ASN A 57 -10.40 5.25 -5.13
C ASN A 57 -10.82 6.71 -5.34
N GLU A 58 -10.17 7.42 -6.26
CA GLU A 58 -10.48 8.83 -6.54
C GLU A 58 -11.89 9.03 -7.11
N GLU A 59 -12.49 8.01 -7.74
CA GLU A 59 -13.85 8.08 -8.28
C GLU A 59 -14.93 7.91 -7.21
N LEU A 60 -14.62 7.19 -6.12
CA LEU A 60 -15.61 6.81 -5.10
C LEU A 60 -15.50 7.59 -3.79
N ASN A 61 -14.47 8.43 -3.63
CA ASN A 61 -14.21 9.32 -2.49
C ASN A 61 -14.36 8.64 -1.10
N HIS A 62 -14.01 7.35 -1.01
CA HIS A 62 -14.00 6.59 0.24
C HIS A 62 -12.77 5.69 0.34
N GLN A 63 -12.36 5.39 1.58
CA GLN A 63 -11.27 4.47 1.88
C GLN A 63 -11.82 3.05 1.93
N ILE A 64 -11.26 2.13 1.13
CA ILE A 64 -11.55 0.70 1.20
C ILE A 64 -10.32 0.02 1.82
N GLU A 65 -10.51 -0.70 2.92
CA GLU A 65 -9.45 -1.57 3.47
C GLU A 65 -9.21 -2.74 2.52
N PHE A 66 -7.94 -3.03 2.21
CA PHE A 66 -7.54 -4.10 1.29
C PHE A 66 -7.79 -5.48 1.92
N GLU A 67 -8.88 -6.15 1.55
CA GLU A 67 -8.99 -7.61 1.64
C GLU A 67 -8.71 -8.18 0.24
N GLU A 68 -7.48 -8.68 0.06
CA GLU A 68 -7.01 -9.56 -1.03
C GLU A 68 -7.25 -9.13 -2.50
N TYR A 69 -6.15 -8.83 -3.20
CA TYR A 69 -5.96 -8.85 -4.66
C TYR A 69 -7.20 -9.10 -5.56
N MET A 70 -7.94 -8.05 -5.90
CA MET A 70 -8.90 -8.14 -7.01
C MET A 70 -8.18 -7.91 -8.34
N PHE A 71 -7.82 -9.01 -9.01
CA PHE A 71 -7.40 -8.96 -10.41
C PHE A 71 -8.64 -9.03 -11.31
N TYR A 72 -8.84 -8.00 -12.12
CA TYR A 72 -9.77 -8.05 -13.24
C TYR A 72 -9.15 -8.90 -14.35
N LEU A 73 -9.79 -10.04 -14.67
CA LEU A 73 -9.37 -10.97 -15.71
C LEU A 73 -10.45 -11.00 -16.81
N GLU A 74 -10.09 -10.63 -18.03
CA GLU A 74 -10.98 -10.65 -19.19
C GLU A 74 -10.32 -11.39 -20.35
N CYS A 75 -11.05 -12.32 -20.98
CA CYS A 75 -10.66 -13.04 -22.19
C CYS A 75 -11.50 -12.52 -23.35
N ARG A 76 -10.87 -11.86 -24.34
CA ARG A 76 -11.59 -11.27 -25.49
C ARG A 76 -11.67 -12.15 -26.74
N ASP A 77 -10.91 -13.23 -26.81
CA ASP A 77 -10.91 -14.09 -28.00
C ASP A 77 -10.92 -15.58 -27.61
N TRP A 78 -11.98 -16.28 -28.01
CA TRP A 78 -12.03 -17.73 -28.08
C TRP A 78 -12.04 -18.15 -29.55
N PHE A 79 -10.98 -18.80 -30.03
CA PHE A 79 -10.98 -19.45 -31.34
C PHE A 79 -11.46 -20.91 -31.15
N ASP A 80 -12.70 -21.19 -31.54
CA ASP A 80 -13.16 -22.56 -31.77
C ASP A 80 -12.89 -22.94 -33.23
N GLU A 81 -12.25 -24.10 -33.44
CA GLU A 81 -11.78 -24.62 -34.74
C GLU A 81 -12.93 -24.85 -35.75
N LYS A 82 -14.19 -24.69 -35.32
CA LYS A 82 -15.38 -24.70 -36.18
C LYS A 82 -15.50 -23.53 -37.16
N PHE A 83 -14.72 -22.45 -37.03
CA PHE A 83 -14.82 -21.31 -37.95
C PHE A 83 -14.06 -21.49 -39.29
N ARG A 84 -13.43 -22.64 -39.54
CA ARG A 84 -12.65 -22.90 -40.77
C ARG A 84 -13.42 -23.62 -41.90
N ARG A 85 -14.76 -23.55 -41.91
CA ARG A 85 -15.60 -24.16 -42.97
C ARG A 85 -16.64 -23.24 -43.60
N SER A 86 -16.45 -21.91 -43.52
CA SER A 86 -17.27 -20.95 -44.29
C SER A 86 -16.46 -20.04 -45.21
N ILE A 87 -15.17 -20.33 -45.42
CA ILE A 87 -14.32 -19.62 -46.40
C ILE A 87 -13.49 -20.64 -47.20
N LEU A 88 -14.16 -21.64 -47.78
CA LEU A 88 -13.80 -22.34 -49.02
C LEU A 88 -15.07 -22.87 -49.67
#